data_AF-A0ABD7MV55-F1
#
_entry.id   AF-A0ABD7MV55-F1
#
_cell.length_a   1.000
_cell.length_b   1.000
_cell.length_c   1.000
_cell.angle_alpha   90.00
_cell.angle_beta   90.00
_cell.angle_gamma   90.00
#
_symmetry.space_group_name_H-M   'P 1'
#
loop_
_entity.id
_entity.type
_entity.pdbx_description
1 polymer ?
#
loop_
_entity_poly.entity_id
_entity_poly.type
_entity_poly.pdbx_seq_one_letter_code
_entity_poly.pdbx_strand_id
1 'polypeptide(L)'
;MKNNRILSLTISALATASVFTASSLAATSPLVTAVASAQTHDAMPGNYMINKAEDGSQYLPELNSLVSVAKVRHLYHAASGDQKFEDYKNATDEMRRAHEESENACYLAKARVALAILKVEGNTEARALDLTRVGIELQESEKALPVLKKMEEKYRKDALFAESTNPDKSKISNTHKIATNGVDGLERVIKKLKAQKETYEFDAYSILNWNVQDRFIENIKSGHHMGEAEDQLVASKLDKPEDIKKDEILKVAQENKAKLVALNGPLAEAEPKPQEKPETPKEDAKPAPEKPKADAEKPKAESDKPKVDTENKAPETKDQDKDKVPPAKSPQISWSPTTWPAWLKAIVSLGGVGLLAGLVHILLPFLPR
;
A
#
# COMPACT_ATOMS: atom_id res chain seq x y z
N MET A 1 78.43 -56.70 4.75
CA MET A 1 79.83 -56.47 4.29
C MET A 1 80.15 -54.98 4.38
N LYS A 2 81.43 -54.58 4.33
CA LYS A 2 81.87 -53.19 4.58
C LYS A 2 81.53 -52.26 3.41
N ASN A 3 81.15 -51.01 3.70
CA ASN A 3 81.98 -49.83 3.41
C ASN A 3 81.27 -48.52 3.79
N ASN A 4 81.88 -47.74 4.70
CA ASN A 4 81.64 -46.29 4.78
C ASN A 4 82.58 -45.59 3.78
N ARG A 5 82.12 -44.49 3.19
CA ARG A 5 82.98 -43.40 2.70
C ARG A 5 82.41 -42.06 3.19
N ILE A 6 83.29 -41.07 3.29
CA ILE A 6 83.15 -39.82 4.06
C ILE A 6 83.50 -38.65 3.13
N LEU A 7 83.17 -37.42 3.56
CA LEU A 7 83.47 -36.11 2.96
C LEU A 7 82.61 -35.69 1.76
N SER A 8 82.32 -34.40 1.55
CA SER A 8 82.20 -33.27 2.49
C SER A 8 81.61 -32.04 1.78
N LEU A 9 80.78 -31.28 2.51
CA LEU A 9 80.67 -29.81 2.50
C LEU A 9 81.00 -29.02 1.21
N THR A 10 79.96 -28.48 0.59
CA THR A 10 79.99 -27.12 0.02
C THR A 10 78.99 -26.24 0.77
N ILE A 11 79.49 -25.16 1.39
CA ILE A 11 78.67 -24.13 2.02
C ILE A 11 78.49 -22.99 1.02
N SER A 12 77.25 -22.62 0.72
CA SER A 12 76.91 -21.33 0.16
C SER A 12 75.71 -20.78 0.94
N ALA A 13 75.85 -19.60 1.51
CA ALA A 13 74.83 -18.93 2.30
C ALA A 13 74.58 -17.52 1.76
N LEU A 14 73.43 -16.95 2.12
CA LEU A 14 72.85 -15.68 1.62
C LEU A 14 72.42 -15.72 0.13
N ALA A 15 71.36 -15.02 -0.27
CA ALA A 15 70.54 -14.05 0.46
C ALA A 15 69.01 -14.22 0.27
N THR A 16 68.29 -13.55 1.18
CA THR A 16 66.86 -13.20 1.24
C THR A 16 66.18 -12.84 -0.11
N ALA A 17 64.86 -12.92 -0.27
CA ALA A 17 63.83 -12.62 0.75
C ALA A 17 62.46 -13.36 0.63
N SER A 18 61.73 -13.27 1.73
CA SER A 18 60.27 -13.42 1.99
C SER A 18 59.31 -13.19 0.81
N VAL A 19 58.08 -13.77 0.77
CA VAL A 19 56.98 -13.61 1.76
C VAL A 19 56.00 -14.79 1.81
N PHE A 20 55.72 -15.27 3.03
CA PHE A 20 54.51 -15.92 3.54
C PHE A 20 53.62 -16.81 2.63
N THR A 21 53.56 -18.10 2.97
CA THR A 21 52.32 -18.90 2.94
C THR A 21 52.07 -19.49 4.34
N ALA A 22 51.23 -18.83 5.14
CA ALA A 22 50.90 -19.28 6.49
C ALA A 22 49.95 -20.49 6.46
N SER A 23 50.14 -21.43 7.39
CA SER A 23 49.42 -22.71 7.40
C SER A 23 47.91 -22.54 7.66
N SER A 24 47.10 -23.27 6.90
CA SER A 24 45.64 -23.33 7.09
C SER A 24 45.28 -24.11 8.36
N LEU A 25 45.21 -23.41 9.49
CA LEU A 25 44.54 -23.90 10.69
C LEU A 25 43.07 -24.17 10.36
N ALA A 26 42.63 -25.41 10.56
CA ALA A 26 41.25 -25.83 10.32
C ALA A 26 40.31 -25.26 11.40
N ALA A 27 39.94 -23.99 11.25
CA ALA A 27 38.85 -23.42 12.01
C ALA A 27 37.53 -24.09 11.59
N THR A 28 37.00 -24.96 12.45
CA THR A 28 35.62 -25.43 12.35
C THR A 28 34.70 -24.25 12.70
N SER A 29 34.44 -23.40 11.71
CA SER A 29 33.47 -22.31 11.84
C SER A 29 32.16 -22.89 12.39
N PRO A 30 31.57 -22.29 13.45
CA PRO A 30 30.21 -22.64 13.81
C PRO A 30 29.36 -22.38 12.56
N LEU A 31 28.61 -23.40 12.14
CA LEU A 31 27.70 -23.24 11.01
C LEU A 31 26.62 -22.27 11.48
N VAL A 32 26.78 -20.98 11.12
CA VAL A 32 25.73 -19.98 11.28
C VAL A 32 24.63 -20.40 10.31
N THR A 33 23.74 -21.26 10.79
CA THR A 33 22.43 -21.45 10.20
C THR A 33 21.76 -20.10 10.27
N ALA A 34 21.90 -19.32 9.20
CA ALA A 34 21.08 -18.15 8.95
C ALA A 34 19.65 -18.67 8.86
N VAL A 35 18.97 -18.67 10.01
CA VAL A 35 17.54 -18.92 10.08
C VAL A 35 16.95 -17.77 9.29
N ALA A 36 16.54 -18.05 8.05
CA ALA A 36 15.76 -17.13 7.25
C ALA A 36 14.42 -16.97 7.97
N SER A 37 14.36 -16.02 8.90
CA SER A 37 13.13 -15.57 9.52
C SER A 37 12.20 -15.19 8.37
N ALA A 38 11.06 -15.88 8.28
CA ALA A 38 9.99 -15.41 7.43
C ALA A 38 9.62 -13.99 7.89
N GLN A 39 9.43 -13.07 6.94
CA GLN A 39 8.83 -11.78 7.25
C GLN A 39 7.49 -12.02 7.97
N THR A 40 7.12 -11.13 8.89
CA THR A 40 5.81 -11.23 9.56
C THR A 40 4.68 -11.24 8.53
N HIS A 41 3.54 -11.84 8.89
CA HIS A 41 2.36 -11.90 8.02
C HIS A 41 1.74 -10.51 7.69
N ASP A 42 2.10 -9.47 8.45
CA ASP A 42 1.68 -8.09 8.18
C ASP A 42 2.61 -7.37 7.19
N ALA A 43 3.87 -7.79 7.09
CA ALA A 43 4.89 -7.14 6.25
C ALA A 43 4.38 -6.82 4.84
N MET A 44 4.76 -5.64 4.35
CA MET A 44 4.38 -5.15 3.02
C MET A 44 4.77 -6.19 1.96
N PRO A 45 3.81 -6.75 1.20
CA PRO A 45 4.05 -7.97 0.43
C PRO A 45 4.95 -7.70 -0.78
N GLY A 46 6.17 -8.23 -0.80
CA GLY A 46 7.11 -8.02 -1.91
C GLY A 46 6.86 -8.86 -3.17
N ASN A 47 5.98 -9.88 -3.12
CA ASN A 47 5.77 -10.83 -4.22
C ASN A 47 4.40 -10.61 -4.86
N TYR A 48 4.37 -9.92 -6.00
CA TYR A 48 3.17 -9.53 -6.74
C TYR A 48 2.97 -10.33 -8.02
N MET A 49 1.72 -10.43 -8.48
CA MET A 49 1.44 -10.81 -9.87
C MET A 49 1.66 -9.59 -10.77
N ILE A 50 2.55 -9.74 -11.76
CA ILE A 50 2.92 -8.71 -12.74
C ILE A 50 3.11 -9.38 -14.10
N ASN A 51 2.16 -9.20 -15.01
CA ASN A 51 2.21 -9.70 -16.38
C ASN A 51 3.00 -8.71 -17.26
N LYS A 52 4.33 -8.66 -17.10
CA LYS A 52 5.20 -7.63 -17.71
C LYS A 52 5.03 -7.56 -19.23
N ALA A 53 4.73 -6.37 -19.76
CA ALA A 53 4.78 -6.08 -21.18
C ALA A 53 6.24 -6.14 -21.71
N GLU A 54 6.40 -6.24 -23.03
CA GLU A 54 7.71 -6.31 -23.70
C GLU A 54 8.61 -5.11 -23.32
N ASP A 55 8.06 -3.91 -23.49
CA ASP A 55 8.67 -2.62 -23.13
C ASP A 55 8.51 -2.27 -21.63
N GLY A 56 7.66 -3.01 -20.89
CA GLY A 56 7.29 -2.74 -19.49
C GLY A 56 8.47 -2.64 -18.52
N SER A 57 9.64 -3.11 -18.93
CA SER A 57 10.93 -2.92 -18.25
C SER A 57 11.24 -1.45 -17.93
N GLN A 58 10.79 -0.49 -18.76
CA GLN A 58 11.06 0.95 -18.56
C GLN A 58 10.36 1.55 -17.33
N TYR A 59 9.31 0.90 -16.82
CA TYR A 59 8.55 1.35 -15.63
C TYR A 59 8.99 0.66 -14.32
N LEU A 60 9.90 -0.32 -14.39
CA LEU A 60 10.46 -0.96 -13.20
C LEU A 60 11.15 0.02 -12.23
N PRO A 61 11.86 1.08 -12.66
CA PRO A 61 12.43 2.05 -11.74
C PRO A 61 11.38 2.80 -10.91
N GLU A 62 10.25 3.16 -11.53
CA GLU A 62 9.12 3.82 -10.86
C GLU A 62 8.44 2.85 -9.88
N LEU A 63 8.16 1.61 -10.32
CA LEU A 63 7.58 0.58 -9.47
C LEU A 63 8.46 0.27 -8.24
N ASN A 64 9.75 0.00 -8.44
CA ASN A 64 10.67 -0.34 -7.35
C ASN A 64 10.77 0.81 -6.33
N SER A 65 10.88 2.05 -6.81
CA SER A 65 10.97 3.23 -5.96
C SER A 65 9.69 3.45 -5.13
N LEU A 66 8.52 3.28 -5.74
CA LEU A 66 7.23 3.35 -5.04
C LEU A 66 7.02 2.19 -4.06
N VAL A 67 7.54 0.99 -4.36
CA VAL A 67 7.53 -0.17 -3.45
C VAL A 67 8.35 0.12 -2.19
N SER A 68 9.56 0.69 -2.32
CA SER A 68 10.38 1.07 -1.16
C SER A 68 9.70 2.12 -0.28
N VAL A 69 9.10 3.16 -0.87
CA VAL A 69 8.31 4.15 -0.11
C VAL A 69 7.08 3.50 0.55
N ALA A 70 6.38 2.59 -0.13
CA ALA A 70 5.22 1.90 0.42
C ALA A 70 5.59 0.93 1.57
N LYS A 71 6.76 0.28 1.53
CA LYS A 71 7.30 -0.51 2.65
C LYS A 71 7.57 0.36 3.87
N VAL A 72 8.25 1.50 3.72
CA VAL A 72 8.57 2.38 4.87
C VAL A 72 7.33 3.11 5.39
N ARG A 73 6.36 3.47 4.54
CA ARG A 73 5.05 3.95 5.02
C ARG A 73 4.25 2.86 5.74
N HIS A 74 4.39 1.59 5.33
CA HIS A 74 3.82 0.45 6.07
C HIS A 74 4.54 0.22 7.41
N LEU A 75 5.87 0.39 7.49
CA LEU A 75 6.64 0.35 8.75
C LEU A 75 6.03 1.31 9.79
N TYR A 76 5.82 2.59 9.44
CA TYR A 76 5.22 3.58 10.35
C TYR A 76 3.75 3.29 10.68
N HIS A 77 2.97 2.76 9.73
CA HIS A 77 1.60 2.31 9.98
C HIS A 77 1.53 1.15 11.00
N ALA A 78 2.33 0.10 10.82
CA ALA A 78 2.39 -1.02 11.74
C ALA A 78 2.92 -0.60 13.13
N ALA A 79 3.98 0.22 13.19
CA ALA A 79 4.56 0.68 14.45
C ALA A 79 3.63 1.63 15.23
N SER A 80 2.88 2.50 14.54
CA SER A 80 1.81 3.30 15.19
C SER A 80 0.59 2.45 15.55
N GLY A 81 0.37 1.32 14.87
CA GLY A 81 -0.57 0.25 15.25
C GLY A 81 -0.22 -0.36 16.60
N ASP A 82 0.97 -0.95 16.72
CA ASP A 82 1.49 -1.51 17.97
C ASP A 82 1.42 -0.48 19.10
N GLN A 83 1.90 0.75 18.88
CA GLN A 83 1.86 1.82 19.89
C GLN A 83 0.44 2.17 20.35
N LYS A 84 -0.51 2.30 19.43
CA LYS A 84 -1.91 2.61 19.73
C LYS A 84 -2.63 1.43 20.40
N PHE A 85 -2.21 0.19 20.15
CA PHE A 85 -2.86 -1.00 20.68
C PHE A 85 -2.21 -1.58 21.95
N GLU A 86 -0.97 -1.22 22.30
CA GLU A 86 -0.29 -1.60 23.56
C GLU A 86 -1.16 -1.30 24.79
N ASP A 87 -1.75 -0.10 24.85
CA ASP A 87 -2.84 0.24 25.77
C ASP A 87 -3.96 0.98 25.01
N TYR A 88 -4.73 0.23 24.23
CA TYR A 88 -5.83 0.80 23.42
C TYR A 88 -6.86 1.63 24.21
N LYS A 89 -7.02 1.38 25.52
CA LYS A 89 -7.98 2.12 26.35
C LYS A 89 -7.45 3.50 26.72
N ASN A 90 -6.16 3.61 27.04
CA ASN A 90 -5.53 4.86 27.45
C ASN A 90 -4.75 5.56 26.33
N ALA A 91 -4.62 4.95 25.14
CA ALA A 91 -3.96 5.54 23.97
C ALA A 91 -4.53 6.94 23.64
N THR A 92 -3.63 7.91 23.50
CA THR A 92 -3.97 9.33 23.37
C THR A 92 -4.47 9.69 21.96
N ASP A 93 -5.03 10.88 21.80
CA ASP A 93 -5.49 11.36 20.49
C ASP A 93 -4.33 11.52 19.49
N GLU A 94 -3.12 11.84 19.96
CA GLU A 94 -1.89 11.81 19.14
C GLU A 94 -1.58 10.39 18.64
N MET A 95 -1.66 9.37 19.51
CA MET A 95 -1.43 7.97 19.11
C MET A 95 -2.50 7.47 18.11
N ARG A 96 -3.75 7.89 18.30
CA ARG A 96 -4.86 7.56 17.38
C ARG A 96 -4.69 8.23 16.02
N ARG A 97 -4.33 9.52 16.01
CA ARG A 97 -4.01 10.28 14.78
C ARG A 97 -2.79 9.72 14.05
N ALA A 98 -1.73 9.38 14.79
CA ALA A 98 -0.50 8.82 14.23
C ALA A 98 -0.79 7.55 13.43
N HIS A 99 -1.65 6.67 13.96
CA HIS A 99 -2.14 5.51 13.23
C HIS A 99 -3.01 5.88 12.02
N GLU A 100 -4.04 6.72 12.19
CA GLU A 100 -4.97 7.06 11.10
C GLU A 100 -4.24 7.67 9.89
N GLU A 101 -3.34 8.63 10.13
CA GLU A 101 -2.64 9.30 9.03
C GLU A 101 -1.45 8.49 8.49
N SER A 102 -0.86 7.58 9.27
CA SER A 102 0.07 6.57 8.74
C SER A 102 -0.65 5.52 7.90
N GLU A 103 -1.86 5.09 8.29
CA GLU A 103 -2.72 4.21 7.50
C GLU A 103 -3.09 4.88 6.17
N ASN A 104 -3.57 6.13 6.20
CA ASN A 104 -3.87 6.91 5.00
C ASN A 104 -2.66 7.00 4.06
N ALA A 105 -1.48 7.36 4.57
CA ALA A 105 -0.25 7.46 3.78
C ALA A 105 0.20 6.10 3.21
N CYS A 106 0.07 5.02 3.98
CA CYS A 106 0.39 3.65 3.56
C CYS A 106 -0.58 3.13 2.48
N TYR A 107 -1.87 3.38 2.63
CA TYR A 107 -2.91 2.95 1.69
C TYR A 107 -2.80 3.70 0.36
N LEU A 108 -2.53 5.02 0.40
CA LEU A 108 -2.24 5.78 -0.82
C LEU A 108 -0.94 5.32 -1.50
N ALA A 109 0.10 4.94 -0.75
CA ALA A 109 1.31 4.36 -1.34
C ALA A 109 1.03 3.01 -2.03
N LYS A 110 0.17 2.16 -1.44
CA LYS A 110 -0.33 0.92 -2.07
C LYS A 110 -1.10 1.22 -3.37
N ALA A 111 -1.88 2.30 -3.43
CA ALA A 111 -2.53 2.77 -4.66
C ALA A 111 -1.52 3.08 -5.79
N ARG A 112 -0.44 3.81 -5.46
CA ARG A 112 0.64 4.11 -6.43
C ARG A 112 1.40 2.87 -6.90
N VAL A 113 1.72 1.94 -5.99
CA VAL A 113 2.36 0.67 -6.34
C VAL A 113 1.47 -0.14 -7.29
N ALA A 114 0.17 -0.23 -7.01
CA ALA A 114 -0.78 -0.94 -7.87
C ALA A 114 -0.86 -0.31 -9.27
N LEU A 115 -0.93 1.02 -9.37
CA LEU A 115 -0.90 1.73 -10.66
C LEU A 115 0.46 1.57 -11.40
N ALA A 116 1.58 1.51 -10.68
CA ALA A 116 2.90 1.27 -11.26
C ALA A 116 3.04 -0.17 -11.80
N ILE A 117 2.43 -1.16 -11.14
CA ILE A 117 2.30 -2.51 -11.69
C ILE A 117 1.56 -2.46 -13.04
N LEU A 118 0.46 -1.70 -13.15
CA LEU A 118 -0.27 -1.57 -14.42
C LEU A 118 0.56 -0.91 -15.53
N LYS A 119 1.42 0.08 -15.22
CA LYS A 119 2.38 0.64 -16.19
C LYS A 119 3.31 -0.45 -16.75
N VAL A 120 3.84 -1.29 -15.86
CA VAL A 120 4.68 -2.45 -16.17
C VAL A 120 3.91 -3.55 -16.92
N GLU A 121 2.61 -3.74 -16.65
CA GLU A 121 1.70 -4.63 -17.41
C GLU A 121 1.27 -4.07 -18.79
N GLY A 122 1.70 -2.86 -19.17
CA GLY A 122 1.35 -2.27 -20.48
C GLY A 122 0.00 -1.54 -20.53
N ASN A 123 -0.59 -1.21 -19.38
CA ASN A 123 -1.87 -0.51 -19.34
C ASN A 123 -1.73 0.98 -19.72
N THR A 124 -2.27 1.36 -20.87
CA THR A 124 -2.19 2.72 -21.42
C THR A 124 -2.87 3.78 -20.55
N GLU A 125 -3.96 3.45 -19.84
CA GLU A 125 -4.60 4.38 -18.91
C GLU A 125 -3.68 4.70 -17.72
N ALA A 126 -2.94 3.70 -17.22
CA ALA A 126 -1.99 3.86 -16.12
C ALA A 126 -0.69 4.58 -16.55
N ARG A 127 -0.20 4.33 -17.77
CA ARG A 127 1.01 4.99 -18.30
C ARG A 127 0.83 6.49 -18.53
N ALA A 128 -0.40 6.91 -18.84
CA ALA A 128 -0.78 8.31 -18.94
C ALA A 128 -1.02 9.01 -17.58
N LEU A 129 -0.75 8.35 -16.44
CA LEU A 129 -0.83 8.95 -15.10
C LEU A 129 0.54 9.39 -14.57
N ASP A 130 0.56 10.57 -13.96
CA ASP A 130 1.64 11.00 -13.08
C ASP A 130 1.41 10.47 -11.67
N LEU A 131 2.03 9.32 -11.35
CA LEU A 131 1.90 8.68 -10.04
C LEU A 131 2.51 9.51 -8.90
N THR A 132 3.34 10.51 -9.20
CA THR A 132 3.85 11.45 -8.19
C THR A 132 2.79 12.45 -7.74
N ARG A 133 1.77 12.71 -8.57
CA ARG A 133 0.67 13.65 -8.31
C ARG A 133 -0.63 12.95 -7.85
N VAL A 134 -0.77 11.64 -8.09
CA VAL A 134 -1.87 10.82 -7.55
C VAL A 134 -1.90 10.93 -6.02
N GLY A 135 -3.06 11.28 -5.47
CA GLY A 135 -3.30 11.51 -4.04
C GLY A 135 -2.83 12.85 -3.49
N ILE A 136 -2.23 13.71 -4.32
CA ILE A 136 -1.90 15.11 -3.99
C ILE A 136 -2.86 16.03 -4.74
N GLU A 137 -3.03 15.77 -6.04
CA GLU A 137 -3.92 16.55 -6.89
C GLU A 137 -5.23 15.82 -7.16
N LEU A 138 -6.35 16.54 -7.00
CA LEU A 138 -7.68 16.00 -7.19
C LEU A 138 -7.87 15.45 -8.61
N GLN A 139 -7.50 16.22 -9.63
CA GLN A 139 -7.71 15.83 -11.04
C GLN A 139 -6.96 14.54 -11.40
N GLU A 140 -5.71 14.39 -10.94
CA GLU A 140 -4.92 13.18 -11.22
C GLU A 140 -5.45 11.97 -10.43
N SER A 141 -5.86 12.19 -9.18
CA SER A 141 -6.50 11.18 -8.34
C SER A 141 -7.80 10.66 -8.95
N GLU A 142 -8.63 11.54 -9.52
CA GLU A 142 -9.88 11.17 -10.19
C GLU A 142 -9.68 10.41 -11.51
N LYS A 143 -8.59 10.67 -12.26
CA LYS A 143 -8.19 9.82 -13.39
C LYS A 143 -7.73 8.43 -12.91
N ALA A 144 -6.97 8.39 -11.81
CA ALA A 144 -6.34 7.17 -11.31
C ALA A 144 -7.33 6.18 -10.67
N LEU A 145 -8.35 6.67 -9.96
CA LEU A 145 -9.31 5.82 -9.24
C LEU A 145 -10.04 4.77 -10.12
N PRO A 146 -10.61 5.10 -11.30
CA PRO A 146 -11.26 4.09 -12.14
C PRO A 146 -10.27 3.06 -12.70
N VAL A 147 -9.03 3.44 -12.99
CA VAL A 147 -7.96 2.54 -13.44
C VAL A 147 -7.61 1.54 -12.34
N LEU A 148 -7.45 2.03 -11.11
CA LEU A 148 -7.18 1.20 -9.93
C LEU A 148 -8.34 0.26 -9.58
N LYS A 149 -9.60 0.72 -9.71
CA LYS A 149 -10.78 -0.14 -9.52
C LYS A 149 -10.90 -1.27 -10.56
N LYS A 150 -10.50 -1.05 -11.81
CA LYS A 150 -10.43 -2.14 -12.82
C LYS A 150 -9.43 -3.22 -12.41
N MET A 151 -8.29 -2.83 -11.82
CA MET A 151 -7.27 -3.74 -11.32
C MET A 151 -7.71 -4.49 -10.05
N GLU A 152 -8.36 -3.79 -9.13
CA GLU A 152 -8.95 -4.39 -7.92
C GLU A 152 -9.95 -5.49 -8.34
N GLU A 153 -10.92 -5.16 -9.19
CA GLU A 153 -11.95 -6.10 -9.64
C GLU A 153 -11.40 -7.29 -10.46
N LYS A 154 -10.30 -7.09 -11.22
CA LYS A 154 -9.52 -8.17 -11.86
C LYS A 154 -8.96 -9.10 -10.79
N TYR A 155 -8.08 -8.59 -9.94
CA TYR A 155 -7.35 -9.43 -8.98
C TYR A 155 -8.23 -9.98 -7.85
N ARG A 156 -9.37 -9.36 -7.55
CA ARG A 156 -10.43 -9.88 -6.67
C ARG A 156 -11.07 -11.14 -7.25
N LYS A 157 -11.41 -11.16 -8.55
CA LYS A 157 -11.89 -12.36 -9.24
C LYS A 157 -10.82 -13.44 -9.28
N ASP A 158 -9.60 -13.09 -9.70
CA ASP A 158 -8.48 -14.03 -9.77
C ASP A 158 -8.20 -14.65 -8.38
N ALA A 159 -8.25 -13.87 -7.30
CA ALA A 159 -8.05 -14.36 -5.93
C ALA A 159 -9.18 -15.28 -5.43
N LEU A 160 -10.43 -15.00 -5.82
CA LEU A 160 -11.61 -15.81 -5.46
C LEU A 160 -11.64 -17.15 -6.19
N PHE A 161 -11.17 -17.19 -7.45
CA PHE A 161 -11.18 -18.40 -8.29
C PHE A 161 -9.83 -19.14 -8.35
N ALA A 162 -8.76 -18.62 -7.75
CA ALA A 162 -7.48 -19.32 -7.68
C ALA A 162 -7.58 -20.61 -6.84
N GLU A 163 -7.44 -21.77 -7.48
CA GLU A 163 -7.30 -23.07 -6.82
C GLU A 163 -6.11 -23.09 -5.83
N SER A 164 -6.17 -23.93 -4.80
CA SER A 164 -5.07 -24.11 -3.83
C SER A 164 -3.77 -24.65 -4.45
N THR A 165 -3.85 -25.23 -5.65
CA THR A 165 -2.78 -25.74 -6.49
C THR A 165 -2.06 -24.68 -7.33
N ASN A 166 -2.65 -23.49 -7.49
CA ASN A 166 -2.08 -22.42 -8.33
C ASN A 166 -0.80 -21.84 -7.68
N PRO A 167 0.38 -21.94 -8.32
CA PRO A 167 1.64 -21.49 -7.73
C PRO A 167 1.69 -19.97 -7.50
N ASP A 168 0.92 -19.19 -8.26
CA ASP A 168 0.84 -17.75 -8.14
C ASP A 168 -0.32 -17.26 -7.25
N LYS A 169 -1.02 -18.17 -6.54
CA LYS A 169 -2.13 -17.79 -5.64
C LYS A 169 -1.73 -16.75 -4.58
N SER A 170 -0.51 -16.84 -4.05
CA SER A 170 0.04 -15.85 -3.11
C SER A 170 0.27 -14.48 -3.78
N LYS A 171 0.84 -14.46 -4.99
CA LYS A 171 1.03 -13.27 -5.81
C LYS A 171 -0.28 -12.56 -6.14
N ILE A 172 -1.28 -13.33 -6.58
CA ILE A 172 -2.63 -12.84 -6.90
C ILE A 172 -3.29 -12.24 -5.65
N SER A 173 -3.23 -12.95 -4.51
CA SER A 173 -3.77 -12.46 -3.24
C SER A 173 -3.05 -11.19 -2.75
N ASN A 174 -1.73 -11.08 -2.93
CA ASN A 174 -0.95 -9.89 -2.61
C ASN A 174 -1.30 -8.70 -3.50
N THR A 175 -1.41 -8.89 -4.82
CA THR A 175 -1.79 -7.84 -5.76
C THR A 175 -3.22 -7.35 -5.50
N HIS A 176 -4.15 -8.25 -5.17
CA HIS A 176 -5.47 -7.88 -4.64
C HIS A 176 -5.37 -7.08 -3.35
N LYS A 177 -4.61 -7.55 -2.33
CA LYS A 177 -4.44 -6.87 -1.03
C LYS A 177 -3.92 -5.43 -1.20
N ILE A 178 -3.02 -5.15 -2.15
CA ILE A 178 -2.60 -3.75 -2.39
C ILE A 178 -3.59 -2.95 -3.25
N ALA A 179 -4.30 -3.58 -4.18
CA ALA A 179 -5.30 -2.89 -5.01
C ALA A 179 -6.50 -2.43 -4.16
N THR A 180 -7.08 -3.30 -3.32
CA THR A 180 -8.23 -2.95 -2.45
C THR A 180 -7.86 -1.84 -1.46
N ASN A 181 -6.76 -2.01 -0.70
CA ASN A 181 -6.25 -0.95 0.19
C ASN A 181 -5.92 0.35 -0.58
N GLY A 182 -5.47 0.24 -1.84
CA GLY A 182 -5.21 1.36 -2.72
C GLY A 182 -6.47 2.13 -3.11
N VAL A 183 -7.55 1.41 -3.46
CA VAL A 183 -8.88 2.01 -3.72
C VAL A 183 -9.35 2.75 -2.46
N ASP A 184 -9.36 2.09 -1.31
CA ASP A 184 -9.82 2.68 -0.04
C ASP A 184 -9.03 3.95 0.32
N GLY A 185 -7.69 3.90 0.20
CA GLY A 185 -6.82 5.05 0.42
C GLY A 185 -7.12 6.21 -0.52
N LEU A 186 -7.21 5.93 -1.82
CA LEU A 186 -7.42 6.94 -2.84
C LEU A 186 -8.83 7.56 -2.77
N GLU A 187 -9.87 6.79 -2.44
CA GLU A 187 -11.21 7.32 -2.19
C GLU A 187 -11.27 8.23 -0.96
N ARG A 188 -10.63 7.84 0.14
CA ARG A 188 -10.53 8.69 1.35
C ARG A 188 -9.83 10.02 1.06
N VAL A 189 -8.75 9.98 0.28
CA VAL A 189 -7.99 11.17 -0.13
C VAL A 189 -8.78 12.05 -1.10
N ILE A 190 -9.41 11.49 -2.14
CA ILE A 190 -10.30 12.24 -3.04
C ILE A 190 -11.43 12.91 -2.26
N LYS A 191 -11.98 12.25 -1.23
CA LYS A 191 -13.01 12.83 -0.35
C LYS A 191 -12.46 13.96 0.53
N LYS A 192 -11.23 13.88 1.04
CA LYS A 192 -10.56 15.01 1.73
C LYS A 192 -10.36 16.19 0.76
N LEU A 193 -9.77 15.93 -0.42
CA LEU A 193 -9.48 16.95 -1.45
C LEU A 193 -10.75 17.66 -1.96
N LYS A 194 -11.82 16.93 -2.30
CA LYS A 194 -13.10 17.52 -2.75
C LYS A 194 -13.76 18.39 -1.68
N ALA A 195 -13.56 18.07 -0.40
CA ALA A 195 -14.06 18.84 0.72
C ALA A 195 -13.09 19.98 1.14
N GLN A 196 -12.02 20.23 0.38
CA GLN A 196 -10.95 21.18 0.69
C GLN A 196 -10.37 21.00 2.11
N LYS A 197 -10.31 19.74 2.58
CA LYS A 197 -9.73 19.36 3.86
C LYS A 197 -8.26 18.99 3.68
N GLU A 198 -7.45 19.35 4.68
CA GLU A 198 -6.02 19.11 4.70
C GLU A 198 -5.68 17.64 4.42
N THR A 199 -4.69 17.43 3.55
CA THR A 199 -4.11 16.13 3.25
C THR A 199 -2.61 16.21 3.50
N TYR A 200 -2.12 15.49 4.51
CA TYR A 200 -0.70 15.46 4.89
C TYR A 200 0.20 14.70 3.88
N GLU A 201 -0.25 14.59 2.63
CA GLU A 201 0.44 14.00 1.50
C GLU A 201 1.07 15.13 0.66
N PHE A 202 2.33 15.45 0.93
CA PHE A 202 2.99 16.61 0.32
C PHE A 202 3.81 16.30 -0.94
N ASP A 203 4.34 15.08 -1.06
CA ASP A 203 5.06 14.55 -2.23
C ASP A 203 4.97 13.01 -2.16
N ALA A 204 4.96 12.31 -3.30
CA ALA A 204 4.83 10.86 -3.32
C ALA A 204 5.98 10.08 -2.65
N TYR A 205 7.14 10.73 -2.48
CA TYR A 205 8.35 10.23 -1.79
C TYR A 205 8.51 10.81 -0.37
N SER A 206 7.55 11.62 0.10
CA SER A 206 7.52 12.02 1.50
C SER A 206 7.18 10.83 2.40
N ILE A 207 7.76 10.83 3.60
CA ILE A 207 7.50 9.84 4.64
C ILE A 207 7.39 10.63 5.94
N LEU A 208 6.31 10.43 6.68
CA LEU A 208 6.03 11.15 7.93
C LEU A 208 6.09 10.19 9.12
N ASN A 209 6.89 10.52 10.13
CA ASN A 209 6.86 9.87 11.42
C ASN A 209 6.04 10.74 12.39
N TRP A 210 4.79 10.35 12.65
CA TRP A 210 3.88 11.01 13.60
C TRP A 210 4.23 10.69 15.06
N ASN A 211 5.46 11.00 15.47
CA ASN A 211 6.03 10.75 16.79
C ASN A 211 5.79 9.32 17.33
N VAL A 212 5.93 8.34 16.44
CA VAL A 212 5.97 6.92 16.82
C VAL A 212 7.28 6.69 17.57
N GLN A 213 7.21 6.01 18.72
CA GLN A 213 8.36 5.74 19.58
C GLN A 213 9.29 4.72 18.89
N ASP A 214 10.58 4.99 18.93
CA ASP A 214 11.60 4.21 18.22
C ASP A 214 11.56 2.71 18.56
N ARG A 215 11.15 2.33 19.78
CA ARG A 215 10.98 0.93 20.20
C ARG A 215 9.97 0.14 19.34
N PHE A 216 8.92 0.79 18.82
CA PHE A 216 7.97 0.15 17.91
C PHE A 216 8.49 0.15 16.48
N ILE A 217 9.15 1.24 16.06
CA ILE A 217 9.77 1.35 14.73
C ILE A 217 10.80 0.23 14.54
N GLU A 218 11.73 0.05 15.49
CA GLU A 218 12.76 -0.98 15.44
C GLU A 218 12.19 -2.41 15.59
N ASN A 219 11.13 -2.59 16.40
CA ASN A 219 10.41 -3.88 16.48
C ASN A 219 9.91 -4.31 15.09
N ILE A 220 9.12 -3.46 14.44
CA ILE A 220 8.59 -3.73 13.09
C ILE A 220 9.72 -3.84 12.07
N LYS A 221 10.74 -2.97 12.14
CA LYS A 221 11.89 -2.99 11.23
C LYS A 221 12.62 -4.34 11.26
N SER A 222 12.86 -4.88 12.46
CA SER A 222 13.51 -6.17 12.64
C SER A 222 12.67 -7.33 12.08
N GLY A 223 11.35 -7.35 12.31
CA GLY A 223 10.47 -8.42 11.85
C GLY A 223 10.07 -8.34 10.37
N HIS A 224 10.15 -7.16 9.75
CA HIS A 224 9.76 -6.95 8.34
C HIS A 224 10.95 -7.09 7.37
N HIS A 225 12.19 -7.12 7.87
CA HIS A 225 13.42 -7.20 7.07
C HIS A 225 13.45 -6.15 5.94
N MET A 226 13.61 -4.88 6.31
CA MET A 226 13.86 -3.80 5.34
C MET A 226 15.13 -4.10 4.52
N GLY A 227 15.14 -3.69 3.25
CA GLY A 227 16.34 -3.76 2.41
C GLY A 227 17.08 -2.41 2.33
N GLU A 228 18.27 -2.43 1.73
CA GLU A 228 19.14 -1.26 1.50
C GLU A 228 18.37 -0.05 0.92
N ALA A 229 17.48 -0.31 -0.05
CA ALA A 229 16.63 0.70 -0.68
C ALA A 229 15.69 1.44 0.29
N GLU A 230 15.26 0.76 1.36
CA GLU A 230 14.39 1.30 2.41
C GLU A 230 15.18 1.90 3.57
N ASP A 231 16.29 1.27 3.97
CA ASP A 231 17.15 1.71 5.09
C ASP A 231 17.77 3.10 4.88
N GLN A 232 17.98 3.50 3.63
CA GLN A 232 18.48 4.83 3.30
C GLN A 232 17.42 5.94 3.33
N LEU A 233 16.12 5.62 3.46
CA LEU A 233 15.04 6.60 3.38
C LEU A 233 14.82 7.30 4.73
N VAL A 234 14.58 8.61 4.67
CA VAL A 234 14.41 9.45 5.86
C VAL A 234 12.94 9.85 6.00
N ALA A 235 12.39 9.68 7.20
CA ALA A 235 11.09 10.22 7.56
C ALA A 235 11.24 11.61 8.19
N SER A 236 10.36 12.54 7.80
CA SER A 236 10.19 13.81 8.52
C SER A 236 9.41 13.54 9.80
N LYS A 237 10.00 13.83 10.97
CA LYS A 237 9.30 13.71 12.25
C LYS A 237 8.34 14.88 12.45
N LEU A 238 7.12 14.56 12.87
CA LEU A 238 6.06 15.50 13.25
C LEU A 238 5.48 15.06 14.59
N ASP A 239 5.41 15.97 15.55
CA ASP A 239 4.75 15.70 16.82
C ASP A 239 3.26 16.05 16.73
N LYS A 240 2.89 17.13 16.04
CA LYS A 240 1.50 17.55 15.79
C LYS A 240 1.31 18.15 14.38
N PRO A 241 0.06 18.26 13.87
CA PRO A 241 -0.22 18.93 12.60
C PRO A 241 0.21 20.40 12.54
N GLU A 242 0.27 21.08 13.68
CA GLU A 242 0.68 22.48 13.78
C GLU A 242 2.20 22.67 13.57
N ASP A 243 2.99 21.60 13.74
CA ASP A 243 4.45 21.60 13.55
C ASP A 243 4.87 21.37 12.08
N ILE A 244 3.91 21.31 11.15
CA ILE A 244 4.15 20.96 9.73
C ILE A 244 4.90 22.08 9.00
N LYS A 245 6.20 21.87 8.85
CA LYS A 245 7.06 22.67 7.97
C LYS A 245 7.11 22.05 6.57
N LYS A 246 6.16 22.43 5.72
CA LYS A 246 6.00 21.86 4.36
C LYS A 246 7.29 21.84 3.55
N ASP A 247 8.09 22.91 3.58
CA ASP A 247 9.31 23.03 2.77
C ASP A 247 10.43 22.09 3.25
N GLU A 248 10.57 21.85 4.56
CA GLU A 248 11.51 20.85 5.10
C GLU A 248 11.08 19.43 4.70
N ILE A 249 9.77 19.13 4.72
CA ILE A 249 9.23 17.83 4.29
C ILE A 249 9.44 17.61 2.79
N LEU A 250 9.19 18.63 1.96
CA LEU A 250 9.39 18.56 0.51
C LEU A 250 10.88 18.36 0.16
N LYS A 251 11.80 18.99 0.90
CA LYS A 251 13.24 18.75 0.75
C LYS A 251 13.61 17.29 1.05
N VAL A 252 13.16 16.74 2.18
CA VAL A 252 13.40 15.34 2.53
C VAL A 252 12.79 14.38 1.49
N ALA A 253 11.62 14.71 0.94
CA ALA A 253 11.00 13.94 -0.13
C ALA A 253 11.85 13.92 -1.42
N GLN A 254 12.41 15.06 -1.85
CA GLN A 254 13.32 15.08 -3.00
C GLN A 254 14.64 14.34 -2.71
N GLU A 255 15.16 14.39 -1.48
CA GLU A 255 16.33 13.60 -1.07
C GLU A 255 16.04 12.08 -1.12
N ASN A 256 14.87 11.64 -0.66
CA ASN A 256 14.42 10.25 -0.80
C ASN A 256 14.25 9.84 -2.27
N LYS A 257 13.60 10.69 -3.08
CA LYS A 257 13.43 10.48 -4.52
C LYS A 257 14.77 10.34 -5.24
N ALA A 258 15.74 11.21 -4.93
CA ALA A 258 17.08 11.18 -5.51
C ALA A 258 17.83 9.87 -5.17
N LYS A 259 17.77 9.41 -3.92
CA LYS A 259 18.34 8.12 -3.50
C LYS A 259 17.74 6.94 -4.25
N LEU A 260 16.42 6.92 -4.41
CA LEU A 260 15.71 5.83 -5.10
C LEU A 260 15.95 5.85 -6.62
N VAL A 261 16.03 7.03 -7.24
CA VAL A 261 16.41 7.17 -8.66
C VAL A 261 17.87 6.78 -8.90
N ALA A 262 18.79 7.10 -7.97
CA ALA A 262 20.18 6.68 -8.07
C ALA A 262 20.36 5.15 -7.96
N LEU A 263 19.49 4.47 -7.20
CA LEU A 263 19.51 3.02 -7.00
C LEU A 263 18.76 2.24 -8.10
N ASN A 264 17.57 2.70 -8.48
CA ASN A 264 16.66 1.99 -9.39
C ASN A 264 16.76 2.44 -10.86
N GLY A 265 17.37 3.60 -11.13
CA GLY A 265 17.41 4.22 -12.45
C GLY A 265 16.38 5.37 -12.62
N PRO A 266 16.40 6.06 -13.78
CA PRO A 266 15.49 7.17 -14.07
C PRO A 266 14.04 6.70 -14.11
N LEU A 267 13.13 7.56 -13.64
CA LEU A 267 11.69 7.36 -13.77
C LEU A 267 11.29 7.59 -15.24
N ALA A 268 10.40 6.76 -15.77
CA ALA A 268 9.77 7.01 -17.06
C ALA A 268 8.86 8.24 -16.96
N GLU A 269 8.89 9.11 -17.98
CA GLU A 269 7.91 10.19 -18.12
C GLU A 269 6.51 9.59 -18.38
N ALA A 270 5.45 10.29 -17.97
CA ALA A 270 4.09 9.86 -18.27
C ALA A 270 3.86 9.92 -19.79
N GLU A 271 3.44 8.80 -20.40
CA GLU A 271 3.22 8.77 -21.84
C GLU A 271 2.08 9.75 -22.20
N PRO A 272 2.26 10.64 -23.19
CA PRO A 272 1.14 11.39 -23.73
C PRO A 272 0.11 10.39 -24.25
N LYS A 273 -1.18 10.62 -23.92
CA LYS A 273 -2.26 9.75 -24.40
C LYS A 273 -2.09 9.47 -25.90
N PRO A 274 -2.24 8.21 -26.35
CA PRO A 274 -2.32 7.92 -27.78
C PRO A 274 -3.34 8.87 -28.41
N GLN A 275 -2.90 9.66 -29.39
CA GLN A 275 -3.83 10.45 -30.18
C GLN A 275 -4.81 9.47 -30.82
N GLU A 276 -6.11 9.74 -30.70
CA GLU A 276 -7.12 9.06 -31.49
C GLU A 276 -6.73 9.27 -32.96
N LYS A 277 -6.26 8.18 -33.59
CA LYS A 277 -5.74 8.22 -34.95
C LYS A 277 -6.87 8.73 -35.83
N PRO A 278 -6.74 9.91 -36.46
CA PRO A 278 -7.87 10.56 -37.11
C PRO A 278 -8.44 9.60 -38.15
N GLU A 279 -9.74 9.30 -38.03
CA GLU A 279 -10.42 8.45 -39.01
C GLU A 279 -10.24 9.09 -40.38
N THR A 280 -9.52 8.40 -41.26
CA THR A 280 -9.30 8.86 -42.64
C THR A 280 -10.66 9.07 -43.29
N PRO A 281 -11.02 10.32 -43.67
CA PRO A 281 -12.29 10.58 -44.32
C PRO A 281 -12.37 9.74 -45.59
N LYS A 282 -13.46 9.01 -45.78
CA LYS A 282 -13.72 8.33 -47.06
C LYS A 282 -14.09 9.41 -48.08
N GLU A 283 -13.21 9.63 -49.06
CA GLU A 283 -13.45 10.57 -50.15
C GLU A 283 -14.69 10.18 -50.98
N ASP A 284 -15.45 11.22 -51.33
CA ASP A 284 -16.29 11.40 -52.51
C ASP A 284 -17.07 10.23 -53.12
N ALA A 285 -18.39 10.31 -52.96
CA ALA A 285 -19.32 10.12 -54.08
C ALA A 285 -19.93 11.48 -54.46
N LYS A 286 -19.71 11.93 -55.71
CA LYS A 286 -20.13 13.27 -56.20
C LYS A 286 -21.66 13.38 -56.46
N PRO A 287 -22.25 14.60 -56.50
CA PRO A 287 -23.70 14.80 -56.39
C PRO A 287 -24.43 15.24 -57.68
N ALA A 288 -25.73 15.53 -57.51
CA ALA A 288 -26.66 16.33 -58.35
C ALA A 288 -27.48 15.55 -59.43
N PRO A 289 -28.66 16.06 -59.89
CA PRO A 289 -29.31 17.35 -59.57
C PRO A 289 -30.79 17.29 -59.09
N GLU A 290 -31.40 18.48 -58.97
CA GLU A 290 -32.76 18.83 -58.51
C GLU A 290 -33.91 18.45 -59.51
N LYS A 291 -35.25 18.65 -59.37
CA LYS A 291 -36.25 19.33 -58.46
C LYS A 291 -37.68 18.95 -59.00
N PRO A 292 -38.86 19.59 -58.70
CA PRO A 292 -39.33 20.38 -57.54
C PRO A 292 -40.79 20.05 -57.04
N LYS A 293 -41.25 20.78 -55.98
CA LYS A 293 -42.65 21.21 -55.70
C LYS A 293 -43.70 20.15 -55.27
N ALA A 294 -44.71 20.43 -54.42
CA ALA A 294 -45.07 21.59 -53.54
C ALA A 294 -46.20 21.14 -52.56
N ASP A 295 -46.79 21.90 -51.62
CA ASP A 295 -46.56 23.24 -51.01
C ASP A 295 -47.32 23.33 -49.65
N ALA A 296 -47.25 24.48 -48.95
CA ALA A 296 -48.10 24.92 -47.81
C ALA A 296 -47.95 24.15 -46.45
N GLU A 297 -48.14 24.75 -45.26
CA GLU A 297 -48.47 26.13 -44.87
C GLU A 297 -47.87 26.53 -43.48
N LYS A 298 -48.00 27.80 -43.08
CA LYS A 298 -47.63 28.44 -41.78
C LYS A 298 -48.83 29.32 -41.32
N PRO A 299 -48.93 29.93 -40.09
CA PRO A 299 -47.96 30.13 -39.00
C PRO A 299 -48.51 29.55 -37.64
N LYS A 300 -48.44 30.09 -36.40
CA LYS A 300 -47.93 31.35 -35.81
C LYS A 300 -47.60 31.25 -34.29
N ALA A 301 -46.44 31.80 -33.90
CA ALA A 301 -46.03 32.57 -32.70
C ALA A 301 -46.73 32.49 -31.31
N GLU A 302 -45.86 32.45 -30.28
CA GLU A 302 -45.84 33.20 -28.98
C GLU A 302 -47.10 33.31 -28.08
N SER A 303 -46.96 32.93 -26.80
CA SER A 303 -46.98 33.88 -25.64
C SER A 303 -46.80 33.21 -24.25
N ASP A 304 -45.98 33.85 -23.41
CA ASP A 304 -46.07 34.04 -21.93
C ASP A 304 -46.14 32.92 -20.85
N LYS A 305 -45.78 33.39 -19.64
CA LYS A 305 -45.73 32.80 -18.27
C LYS A 305 -46.77 33.56 -17.39
N PRO A 306 -46.95 33.37 -16.06
CA PRO A 306 -46.39 32.38 -15.11
C PRO A 306 -47.39 31.80 -14.04
N LYS A 307 -46.83 31.05 -13.08
CA LYS A 307 -47.18 30.99 -11.63
C LYS A 307 -48.48 30.30 -11.17
N VAL A 308 -48.30 29.25 -10.35
CA VAL A 308 -49.09 28.96 -9.13
C VAL A 308 -48.12 28.48 -8.05
N ASP A 309 -48.30 28.94 -6.81
CA ASP A 309 -47.54 28.52 -5.63
C ASP A 309 -48.36 27.51 -4.82
N THR A 310 -47.72 26.56 -4.12
CA THR A 310 -48.29 26.01 -2.88
C THR A 310 -47.19 25.63 -1.90
N GLU A 311 -47.25 26.26 -0.73
CA GLU A 311 -46.39 26.03 0.43
C GLU A 311 -46.85 24.78 1.21
N ASN A 312 -45.95 24.07 1.88
CA ASN A 312 -46.34 23.37 3.11
C ASN A 312 -45.18 23.26 4.10
N LYS A 313 -45.48 23.49 5.38
CA LYS A 313 -44.49 23.67 6.46
C LYS A 313 -44.27 22.40 7.29
N ALA A 314 -43.07 22.28 7.85
CA ALA A 314 -42.83 21.43 9.01
C ALA A 314 -43.27 22.15 10.31
N PRO A 315 -43.68 21.41 11.35
CA PRO A 315 -43.72 21.91 12.73
C PRO A 315 -42.68 21.20 13.62
N GLU A 316 -41.95 21.97 14.42
CA GLU A 316 -41.27 21.48 15.62
C GLU A 316 -42.27 21.35 16.78
N THR A 317 -41.99 20.52 17.80
CA THR A 317 -42.43 20.78 19.18
C THR A 317 -41.54 20.07 20.20
N LYS A 318 -41.68 20.42 21.48
CA LYS A 318 -40.66 20.30 22.53
C LYS A 318 -40.90 19.21 23.59
N ASP A 319 -39.80 18.86 24.25
CA ASP A 319 -39.62 18.55 25.68
C ASP A 319 -40.74 17.86 26.46
N GLN A 320 -40.43 16.66 27.00
CA GLN A 320 -40.87 16.30 28.35
C GLN A 320 -39.92 15.30 29.02
N ASP A 321 -39.66 15.52 30.32
CA ASP A 321 -38.77 14.72 31.17
C ASP A 321 -39.56 14.14 32.35
N LYS A 322 -39.34 12.85 32.67
CA LYS A 322 -39.48 12.23 34.01
C LYS A 322 -39.14 10.74 34.08
N ASP A 323 -38.06 10.47 34.81
CA ASP A 323 -37.96 9.51 35.92
C ASP A 323 -38.17 7.97 35.74
N LYS A 324 -37.10 7.25 36.13
CA LYS A 324 -37.06 5.95 36.88
C LYS A 324 -37.64 4.66 36.25
N VAL A 325 -36.73 3.85 35.69
CA VAL A 325 -36.78 2.36 35.76
C VAL A 325 -35.40 1.85 36.21
N PRO A 326 -35.29 0.92 37.18
CA PRO A 326 -33.99 0.40 37.62
C PRO A 326 -33.41 -0.62 36.62
N PRO A 327 -32.07 -0.72 36.48
CA PRO A 327 -31.45 -1.70 35.61
C PRO A 327 -31.66 -3.12 36.13
N ALA A 328 -32.21 -4.00 35.28
CA ALA A 328 -32.35 -5.42 35.59
C ALA A 328 -30.96 -6.10 35.70
N LYS A 329 -30.83 -7.06 36.62
CA LYS A 329 -29.61 -7.86 36.76
C LYS A 329 -29.42 -8.74 35.52
N SER A 330 -28.30 -8.58 34.82
CA SER A 330 -27.89 -9.51 33.77
C SER A 330 -27.54 -10.89 34.37
N PRO A 331 -27.90 -12.00 33.70
CA PRO A 331 -27.58 -13.33 34.20
C PRO A 331 -26.09 -13.64 34.07
N GLN A 332 -25.46 -14.13 35.14
CA GLN A 332 -24.08 -14.64 35.09
C GLN A 332 -24.04 -16.00 34.38
N ILE A 333 -23.79 -16.00 33.08
CA ILE A 333 -23.52 -17.22 32.31
C ILE A 333 -22.15 -17.77 32.76
N SER A 334 -22.12 -18.94 33.37
CA SER A 334 -20.89 -19.63 33.79
C SER A 334 -20.27 -20.39 32.61
N TRP A 335 -19.18 -19.86 32.08
CA TRP A 335 -18.45 -20.42 30.93
C TRP A 335 -17.59 -21.65 31.31
N SER A 336 -18.23 -22.72 31.76
CA SER A 336 -17.57 -24.02 31.96
C SER A 336 -17.24 -24.69 30.61
N PRO A 337 -16.09 -25.37 30.43
CA PRO A 337 -15.79 -26.10 29.19
C PRO A 337 -16.83 -27.17 28.83
N THR A 338 -17.54 -27.71 29.83
CA THR A 338 -18.66 -28.63 29.68
C THR A 338 -19.78 -28.08 28.78
N THR A 339 -20.19 -26.82 28.95
CA THR A 339 -21.33 -26.21 28.24
C THR A 339 -20.99 -25.70 26.83
N TRP A 340 -19.73 -25.78 26.39
CA TRP A 340 -19.33 -25.27 25.07
C TRP A 340 -19.84 -26.14 23.90
N PRO A 341 -20.23 -25.53 22.77
CA PRO A 341 -20.59 -26.27 21.56
C PRO A 341 -19.38 -26.99 20.94
N ALA A 342 -19.64 -28.06 20.18
CA ALA A 342 -18.60 -28.97 19.70
C ALA A 342 -17.51 -28.29 18.83
N TRP A 343 -17.88 -27.31 18.01
CA TRP A 343 -16.93 -26.56 17.17
C TRP A 343 -15.91 -25.76 18.00
N LEU A 344 -16.33 -25.18 19.13
CA LEU A 344 -15.45 -24.42 20.02
C LEU A 344 -14.48 -25.35 20.76
N LYS A 345 -14.96 -26.54 21.16
CA LYS A 345 -14.12 -27.62 21.73
C LYS A 345 -13.06 -28.09 20.73
N ALA A 346 -13.42 -28.25 19.45
CA ALA A 346 -12.48 -28.65 18.40
C ALA A 346 -11.35 -27.63 18.17
N ILE A 347 -11.67 -26.32 18.14
CA ILE A 347 -10.66 -25.25 18.02
C ILE A 347 -9.64 -25.33 19.16
N VAL A 348 -10.10 -25.47 20.40
CA VAL A 348 -9.22 -25.52 21.59
C VAL A 348 -8.38 -26.80 21.66
N SER A 349 -8.82 -27.90 21.03
CA SER A 349 -7.99 -29.11 20.89
C SER A 349 -6.92 -29.03 19.78
N LEU A 350 -7.01 -28.05 18.87
CA LEU A 350 -6.12 -27.90 17.71
C LEU A 350 -5.21 -26.66 17.79
N GLY A 351 -5.53 -25.68 18.63
CA GLY A 351 -4.72 -24.49 18.88
C GLY A 351 -4.78 -24.06 20.34
N GLY A 352 -3.60 -23.81 20.93
CA GLY A 352 -3.48 -23.41 22.33
C GLY A 352 -4.21 -22.10 22.68
N VAL A 353 -4.47 -21.91 23.98
CA VAL A 353 -5.42 -20.94 24.56
C VAL A 353 -5.32 -19.49 24.01
N GLY A 354 -4.16 -19.04 23.53
CA GLY A 354 -3.99 -17.71 22.93
C GLY A 354 -4.93 -17.42 21.75
N LEU A 355 -5.35 -18.44 20.98
CA LEU A 355 -6.22 -18.27 19.81
C LEU A 355 -7.67 -17.86 20.19
N LEU A 356 -8.11 -18.16 21.41
CA LEU A 356 -9.46 -17.79 21.89
C LEU A 356 -9.62 -16.27 22.09
N ALA A 357 -8.58 -15.56 22.53
CA ALA A 357 -8.70 -14.16 22.94
C ALA A 357 -9.10 -13.23 21.77
N GLY A 358 -8.58 -13.49 20.57
CA GLY A 358 -8.98 -12.77 19.35
C GLY A 358 -10.37 -13.17 18.84
N LEU A 359 -10.65 -14.48 18.75
CA LEU A 359 -11.89 -15.00 18.17
C LEU A 359 -13.16 -14.59 18.94
N VAL A 360 -13.09 -14.52 20.27
CA VAL A 360 -14.23 -14.10 21.10
C VAL A 360 -14.65 -12.66 20.80
N HIS A 361 -13.71 -11.75 20.55
CA HIS A 361 -14.02 -10.35 20.21
C HIS A 361 -14.62 -10.18 18.81
N ILE A 362 -14.31 -11.08 17.88
CA ILE A 362 -14.81 -11.06 16.49
C ILE A 362 -16.24 -11.62 16.40
N LEU A 363 -16.59 -12.63 17.21
CA LEU A 363 -17.88 -13.33 17.12
C LEU A 363 -18.97 -12.78 18.05
N LEU A 364 -18.61 -11.97 19.05
CA LEU A 364 -19.56 -11.31 19.98
C LEU A 364 -20.76 -10.59 19.32
N PRO A 365 -20.64 -9.87 18.18
CA PRO A 365 -21.79 -9.21 17.55
C PRO A 365 -22.67 -10.16 16.70
N PHE A 366 -22.30 -11.43 16.52
CA PHE A 366 -23.00 -12.39 15.66
C PHE A 366 -23.74 -13.50 16.44
N LEU A 367 -23.71 -13.48 17.77
CA LEU A 367 -24.49 -14.40 18.61
C LEU A 367 -25.91 -13.84 18.85
N PRO A 368 -26.97 -14.67 18.76
CA PRO A 368 -28.31 -14.25 19.15
C PRO A 368 -28.36 -13.92 20.64
N ARG A 369 -29.19 -12.93 21.00
CA ARG A 369 -29.42 -12.47 22.38
C ARG A 369 -30.50 -13.28 23.09
#